data_AF-A0A4U0VZG1-F1
#
_entry.id   AF-A0A4U0VZG1-F1
#
_cell.length_a   1.000
_cell.length_b   1.000
_cell.length_c   1.000
_cell.angle_alpha   90.00
_cell.angle_beta   90.00
_cell.angle_gamma   90.00
#
_symmetry.space_group_name_H-M   'P 1'
#
loop_
_entity.id
_entity.type
_entity.pdbx_description
1 polymer ?
#
loop_
_entity_poly.entity_id
_entity_poly.type
_entity_poly.pdbx_seq_one_letter_code
_entity_poly.pdbx_strand_id
1 'polypeptide(L)'
;MTELEQNTRIQLSLAHAGQTLDFSPLTASPAREVAIDIATAFHLAPTSVKLIIRGKKINLGEASVETVGEMIPGPGDTSVIKALVVGTKAQALDALKAEEDLRNKKHAAYLHHQQYAAAARPTRRGIHTFGGGGTADPADYRFHHLEPFPKTVPFYERRQAMLQRLAEDLAVRDVMKRHKFAVGVLTELHPVLHTNHSTGEKLLGLNTNAGEKVSLRLLTDDLDGLRSYNDVRRVLLHELTHNVFGGHGNDFKELNSQLNKEVAAFESSPDFEPWDPPTSHDRSKEEHRLNEEEAERVWDRLQFGQEDLLDERRERMRIAAEERARRTQSRPL
;
A
#
# COMPACT_ATOMS: atom_id res chain seq x y z
N MET A 1 -39.00 -29.00 -31.81
CA MET A 1 -39.49 -27.62 -31.71
C MET A 1 -39.71 -27.11 -33.12
N THR A 2 -40.96 -26.93 -33.49
CA THR A 2 -41.42 -26.51 -34.83
C THR A 2 -41.04 -25.05 -35.10
N GLU A 3 -40.81 -24.66 -36.36
CA GLU A 3 -40.44 -23.28 -36.79
C GLU A 3 -41.32 -22.16 -36.19
N LEU A 4 -42.55 -22.46 -35.76
CA LEU A 4 -43.45 -21.52 -35.08
C LEU A 4 -42.95 -21.08 -33.68
N GLU A 5 -42.26 -21.94 -32.92
CA GLU A 5 -41.80 -21.62 -31.56
C GLU A 5 -40.58 -20.70 -31.53
N GLN A 6 -39.85 -20.61 -32.66
CA GLN A 6 -38.64 -19.80 -32.77
C GLN A 6 -38.90 -18.30 -32.93
N ASN A 7 -40.11 -17.90 -33.35
CA ASN A 7 -40.47 -16.52 -33.65
C ASN A 7 -41.45 -15.89 -32.65
N THR A 8 -41.80 -16.59 -31.57
CA THR A 8 -42.68 -16.06 -30.53
C THR A 8 -41.93 -15.03 -29.69
N ARG A 9 -42.55 -13.89 -29.40
CA ARG A 9 -41.98 -12.87 -28.50
C ARG A 9 -42.69 -12.86 -27.16
N ILE A 10 -41.95 -12.53 -26.11
CA ILE A 10 -42.51 -12.33 -24.77
C ILE A 10 -42.53 -10.82 -24.52
N GLN A 11 -43.67 -10.25 -24.15
CA GLN A 11 -43.75 -8.84 -23.77
C GLN A 11 -43.44 -8.70 -22.27
N LEU A 12 -42.31 -8.09 -21.93
CA LEU A 12 -41.88 -7.82 -20.55
C LEU A 12 -41.92 -6.33 -20.27
N SER A 13 -42.51 -5.93 -19.14
CA SER A 13 -42.35 -4.58 -18.59
C SER A 13 -41.40 -4.66 -17.39
N LEU A 14 -40.17 -4.21 -17.60
CA LEU A 14 -39.05 -4.32 -16.67
C LEU A 14 -38.99 -3.08 -15.78
N ALA A 15 -39.06 -3.26 -14.47
CA ALA A 15 -38.87 -2.19 -13.50
C ALA A 15 -37.53 -2.33 -12.77
N HIS A 16 -36.75 -1.25 -12.67
CA HIS A 16 -35.53 -1.18 -11.87
C HIS A 16 -35.34 0.21 -11.27
N ALA A 17 -35.15 0.32 -9.96
CA ALA A 17 -34.83 1.58 -9.28
C ALA A 17 -35.72 2.79 -9.66
N GLY A 18 -37.02 2.54 -9.89
CA GLY A 18 -37.99 3.58 -10.27
C GLY A 18 -38.09 3.86 -11.77
N GLN A 19 -37.28 3.22 -12.60
CA GLN A 19 -37.38 3.27 -14.07
C GLN A 19 -38.12 2.05 -14.60
N THR A 20 -38.89 2.23 -15.68
CA THR A 20 -39.61 1.17 -16.38
C THR A 20 -39.22 1.13 -17.85
N LEU A 21 -38.92 -0.06 -18.36
CA LEU A 21 -38.57 -0.31 -19.75
C LEU A 21 -39.39 -1.47 -20.30
N ASP A 22 -40.06 -1.27 -21.42
CA ASP A 22 -40.72 -2.34 -22.14
C ASP A 22 -39.71 -3.05 -23.04
N PHE A 23 -39.64 -4.38 -22.91
CA PHE A 23 -38.64 -5.23 -23.53
C PHE A 23 -39.31 -6.48 -24.12
N SER A 24 -39.00 -6.81 -25.38
CA SER A 24 -39.69 -7.86 -26.13
C SER A 24 -38.71 -8.86 -26.77
N PRO A 25 -38.10 -9.76 -25.98
CA PRO A 25 -37.16 -10.75 -26.50
C PRO A 25 -37.90 -11.89 -27.21
N LEU A 26 -37.18 -12.58 -28.10
CA LEU A 26 -37.64 -13.84 -28.67
C LEU A 26 -37.57 -14.94 -27.61
N THR A 27 -38.52 -15.87 -27.63
CA THR A 27 -38.52 -17.06 -26.76
C THR A 27 -37.26 -17.90 -26.94
N ALA A 28 -36.75 -17.96 -28.16
CA ALA A 28 -35.52 -18.68 -28.52
C ALA A 28 -34.23 -17.92 -28.17
N SER A 29 -34.30 -16.65 -27.73
CA SER A 29 -33.11 -15.91 -27.33
C SER A 29 -32.41 -16.58 -26.15
N PRO A 30 -31.08 -16.73 -26.17
CA PRO A 30 -30.33 -17.19 -25.02
C PRO A 30 -30.56 -16.27 -23.82
N ALA A 31 -30.77 -16.85 -22.63
CA ALA A 31 -30.99 -16.07 -21.41
C ALA A 31 -29.82 -15.11 -21.10
N ARG A 32 -28.59 -15.51 -21.48
CA ARG A 32 -27.39 -14.70 -21.34
C ARG A 32 -27.39 -13.43 -22.21
N GLU A 33 -27.89 -13.50 -23.45
CA GLU A 33 -27.98 -12.34 -24.33
C GLU A 33 -29.00 -11.33 -23.79
N VAL A 34 -30.15 -11.83 -23.34
CA VAL A 34 -31.15 -10.98 -22.68
C VAL A 34 -30.63 -10.38 -21.37
N ALA A 35 -29.81 -11.11 -20.60
CA ALA A 35 -29.14 -10.55 -19.43
C ALA A 35 -28.20 -9.39 -19.80
N ILE A 36 -27.47 -9.48 -20.91
CA ILE A 36 -26.57 -8.43 -21.41
C ILE A 36 -27.36 -7.20 -21.85
N ASP A 37 -28.46 -7.38 -22.57
CA ASP A 37 -29.30 -6.27 -23.04
C ASP A 37 -29.93 -5.52 -21.87
N ILE A 38 -30.49 -6.24 -20.89
CA ILE A 38 -31.05 -5.67 -19.66
C ILE A 38 -29.96 -4.98 -18.84
N ALA A 39 -28.77 -5.58 -18.73
CA ALA A 39 -27.64 -4.99 -18.04
C ALA A 39 -27.17 -3.69 -18.70
N THR A 40 -27.16 -3.64 -20.03
CA THR A 40 -26.79 -2.44 -20.79
C THR A 40 -27.81 -1.33 -20.58
N ALA A 41 -29.10 -1.64 -20.61
CA ALA A 41 -30.18 -0.67 -20.44
C ALA A 41 -30.23 -0.05 -19.03
N PHE A 42 -29.92 -0.83 -17.99
CA PHE A 42 -29.96 -0.38 -16.59
C PHE A 42 -28.58 -0.12 -15.96
N HIS A 43 -27.50 -0.18 -16.74
CA HIS A 43 -26.11 -0.04 -16.29
C HIS A 43 -25.69 -1.01 -15.15
N LEU A 44 -26.12 -2.27 -15.28
CA LEU A 44 -25.85 -3.36 -14.33
C LEU A 44 -24.74 -4.27 -14.83
N ALA A 45 -24.19 -5.12 -13.95
CA ALA A 45 -23.28 -6.18 -14.35
C ALA A 45 -24.08 -7.35 -14.97
N PRO A 46 -23.77 -7.82 -16.19
CA PRO A 46 -24.51 -8.89 -16.87
C PRO A 46 -24.67 -10.19 -16.06
N THR A 47 -23.64 -10.55 -15.28
CA THR A 47 -23.64 -11.74 -14.43
C THR A 47 -24.50 -11.61 -13.17
N SER A 48 -24.94 -10.40 -12.83
CA SER A 48 -25.71 -10.12 -11.61
C SER A 48 -27.20 -9.97 -11.85
N VAL A 49 -27.65 -10.02 -13.12
CA VAL A 49 -29.04 -9.72 -13.50
C VAL A 49 -29.97 -10.85 -13.08
N LYS A 50 -30.97 -10.50 -12.27
CA LYS A 50 -32.04 -11.37 -11.79
C LYS A 50 -33.39 -10.73 -12.10
N LEU A 51 -34.33 -11.53 -12.58
CA LEU A 51 -35.71 -11.12 -12.77
C LEU A 51 -36.59 -11.70 -11.67
N ILE A 52 -37.48 -10.87 -11.13
CA ILE A 52 -38.53 -11.29 -10.22
C ILE A 52 -39.87 -11.16 -10.93
N ILE A 53 -40.46 -12.31 -11.27
CA ILE A 53 -41.73 -12.39 -12.00
C ILE A 53 -42.73 -13.12 -11.11
N ARG A 54 -43.84 -12.45 -10.74
CA ARG A 54 -44.89 -13.02 -9.86
C ARG A 54 -44.32 -13.68 -8.58
N GLY A 55 -43.28 -13.09 -7.99
CA GLY A 55 -42.61 -13.59 -6.79
C GLY A 55 -41.55 -14.69 -7.02
N LYS A 56 -41.40 -15.22 -8.23
CA LYS A 56 -40.34 -16.18 -8.59
C LYS A 56 -39.09 -15.44 -9.05
N LYS A 57 -37.94 -15.86 -8.53
CA LYS A 57 -36.61 -15.33 -8.89
C LYS A 57 -36.01 -16.16 -10.02
N ILE A 58 -35.58 -15.50 -11.07
CA ILE A 58 -34.97 -16.09 -12.27
C ILE A 58 -33.58 -15.46 -12.41
N ASN A 59 -32.52 -16.27 -12.37
CA ASN A 59 -31.15 -15.79 -12.48
C ASN A 59 -30.70 -15.85 -13.94
N LEU A 60 -30.86 -14.74 -14.68
CA LEU A 60 -30.43 -14.70 -16.09
C LEU A 60 -28.90 -14.66 -16.24
N GLY A 61 -28.20 -14.06 -15.27
CA GLY A 61 -26.74 -13.90 -15.32
C GLY A 61 -25.91 -15.17 -15.15
N GLU A 62 -26.50 -16.25 -14.62
CA GLU A 62 -25.86 -17.55 -14.39
C GLU A 62 -26.32 -18.63 -15.40
N ALA A 63 -27.30 -18.31 -16.25
CA ALA A 63 -27.85 -19.25 -17.22
C ALA A 63 -26.90 -19.44 -18.41
N SER A 64 -26.31 -20.63 -18.52
CA SER A 64 -25.31 -20.93 -19.56
C SER A 64 -25.88 -21.55 -20.83
N VAL A 65 -27.04 -22.23 -20.77
CA VAL A 65 -27.62 -22.98 -21.91
C VAL A 65 -29.14 -22.76 -22.07
N GLU A 66 -29.80 -22.13 -21.11
CA GLU A 66 -31.26 -21.99 -21.10
C GLU A 66 -31.73 -20.82 -21.98
N THR A 67 -32.87 -21.03 -22.65
CA THR A 67 -33.55 -19.99 -23.42
C THR A 67 -34.52 -19.20 -22.55
N VAL A 68 -34.85 -17.98 -22.95
CA VAL A 68 -35.77 -17.12 -22.19
C VAL A 68 -37.18 -17.74 -22.09
N GLY A 69 -37.62 -18.46 -23.13
CA GLY A 69 -38.89 -19.19 -23.12
C GLY A 69 -38.96 -20.32 -22.10
N GLU A 70 -37.84 -20.99 -21.81
CA GLU A 70 -37.75 -22.03 -20.78
C GLU A 70 -37.76 -21.45 -19.37
N MET A 71 -37.11 -20.30 -19.17
CA MET A 71 -36.99 -19.66 -17.86
C MET A 71 -38.21 -18.82 -17.47
N ILE A 72 -38.90 -18.21 -18.44
CA ILE A 72 -40.07 -17.34 -18.22
C ILE A 72 -41.33 -18.02 -18.78
N PRO A 73 -42.01 -18.88 -18.01
CA PRO A 73 -43.27 -19.47 -18.45
C PRO A 73 -44.38 -18.42 -18.47
N GLY A 74 -44.90 -18.11 -19.66
CA GLY A 74 -46.01 -17.18 -19.86
C GLY A 74 -46.89 -17.57 -21.05
N PRO A 75 -48.19 -17.20 -21.05
CA PRO A 75 -49.06 -17.46 -22.19
C PRO A 75 -48.56 -16.65 -23.39
N GLY A 76 -48.48 -17.30 -24.55
CA GLY A 76 -48.04 -16.68 -25.79
C GLY A 76 -48.76 -15.37 -26.12
N ASP A 77 -47.98 -14.44 -26.65
CA ASP A 77 -48.32 -13.25 -27.46
C ASP A 77 -49.36 -12.22 -26.99
N THR A 78 -50.07 -12.37 -25.87
CA THR A 78 -51.18 -11.43 -25.55
C THR A 78 -51.15 -10.70 -24.21
N SER A 79 -50.32 -11.09 -23.23
CA SER A 79 -50.27 -10.39 -21.93
C SER A 79 -48.88 -9.90 -21.57
N VAL A 80 -48.75 -8.60 -21.29
CA VAL A 80 -47.52 -7.98 -20.78
C VAL A 80 -47.20 -8.53 -19.39
N ILE A 81 -46.01 -9.10 -19.24
CA ILE A 81 -45.51 -9.66 -17.99
C ILE A 81 -44.69 -8.59 -17.25
N LYS A 82 -45.13 -8.19 -16.07
CA LYS A 82 -44.37 -7.28 -15.21
C LYS A 82 -43.23 -8.03 -14.52
N ALA A 83 -42.00 -7.53 -14.65
CA ALA A 83 -40.82 -8.10 -14.01
C ALA A 83 -40.03 -7.03 -13.28
N LEU A 84 -39.59 -7.32 -12.05
CA LEU A 84 -38.66 -6.47 -11.30
C LEU A 84 -37.23 -6.95 -11.57
N VAL A 85 -36.37 -6.07 -12.07
CA VAL A 85 -34.95 -6.34 -12.33
C VAL A 85 -34.15 -6.03 -11.07
N VAL A 86 -33.35 -6.99 -10.64
CA VAL A 86 -32.37 -6.84 -9.56
C VAL A 86 -30.99 -7.12 -10.12
N GLY A 87 -30.05 -6.21 -9.91
CA GLY A 87 -28.67 -6.40 -10.29
C GLY A 87 -27.78 -5.39 -9.60
N THR A 88 -26.48 -5.66 -9.58
CA THR A 88 -25.47 -4.75 -9.06
C THR A 88 -24.94 -3.89 -10.20
N LYS A 89 -24.71 -2.59 -9.95
CA LYS A 89 -24.07 -1.70 -10.93
C LYS A 89 -22.69 -2.23 -11.31
N ALA A 90 -22.34 -2.19 -12.59
CA ALA A 90 -21.06 -2.71 -13.08
C ALA A 90 -19.86 -2.07 -12.36
N GLN A 91 -19.87 -0.74 -12.20
CA GLN A 91 -18.84 0.02 -11.50
C GLN A 91 -18.65 -0.41 -10.04
N ALA A 92 -19.74 -0.79 -9.35
CA ALA A 92 -19.65 -1.26 -7.98
C ALA A 92 -19.00 -2.65 -7.88
N LEU A 93 -19.23 -3.51 -8.88
CA LEU A 93 -18.61 -4.84 -8.94
C LEU A 93 -17.12 -4.76 -9.25
N ASP A 94 -16.72 -3.85 -10.15
CA ASP A 94 -15.31 -3.63 -10.49
C ASP A 94 -14.53 -3.02 -9.33
N ALA A 95 -15.13 -2.07 -8.60
CA ALA A 95 -14.54 -1.52 -7.38
C ALA A 95 -14.34 -2.60 -6.30
N LEU A 96 -15.34 -3.48 -6.09
CA LEU A 96 -15.24 -4.59 -5.15
C LEU A 96 -14.15 -5.60 -5.55
N LYS A 97 -14.03 -5.91 -6.85
CA LYS A 97 -12.95 -6.79 -7.35
C LYS A 97 -11.58 -6.16 -7.18
N ALA A 98 -11.43 -4.88 -7.47
CA ALA A 98 -10.17 -4.17 -7.27
C ALA A 98 -9.77 -4.15 -5.78
N GLU A 99 -10.74 -3.99 -4.88
CA GLU A 99 -10.52 -4.07 -3.43
C GLU A 99 -10.15 -5.49 -2.99
N GLU A 100 -10.78 -6.53 -3.55
CA GLU A 100 -10.45 -7.92 -3.28
C GLU A 100 -9.05 -8.30 -3.79
N ASP A 101 -8.68 -7.87 -5.00
CA ASP A 101 -7.34 -8.06 -5.57
C ASP A 101 -6.28 -7.35 -4.74
N LEU A 102 -6.58 -6.14 -4.28
CA LEU A 102 -5.73 -5.41 -3.35
C LEU A 102 -5.60 -6.24 -2.06
N ARG A 103 -6.70 -6.67 -1.44
CA ARG A 103 -6.70 -7.49 -0.22
C ARG A 103 -5.90 -8.79 -0.38
N ASN A 104 -5.97 -9.44 -1.54
CA ASN A 104 -5.21 -10.65 -1.85
C ASN A 104 -3.71 -10.36 -1.97
N LYS A 105 -3.33 -9.28 -2.67
CA LYS A 105 -1.92 -8.81 -2.72
C LYS A 105 -1.41 -8.47 -1.31
N LYS A 106 -2.22 -7.79 -0.51
CA LYS A 106 -1.95 -7.46 0.90
C LYS A 106 -1.71 -8.73 1.73
N HIS A 107 -2.57 -9.75 1.57
CA HIS A 107 -2.47 -11.01 2.30
C HIS A 107 -1.26 -11.86 1.89
N ALA A 108 -0.95 -11.93 0.59
CA ALA A 108 0.23 -12.63 0.09
C ALA A 108 1.54 -11.99 0.64
N ALA A 109 1.60 -10.66 0.68
CA ALA A 109 2.72 -9.95 1.29
C ALA A 109 2.83 -10.22 2.81
N TYR A 110 1.69 -10.31 3.52
CA TYR A 110 1.66 -10.66 4.95
C TYR A 110 2.24 -12.04 5.23
N LEU A 111 1.77 -13.07 4.52
CA LEU A 111 2.24 -14.45 4.72
C LEU A 111 3.75 -14.56 4.45
N HIS A 112 4.24 -13.85 3.43
CA HIS A 112 5.66 -13.78 3.15
C HIS A 112 6.43 -13.11 4.31
N HIS A 113 6.03 -11.91 4.76
CA HIS A 113 6.75 -11.24 5.85
C HIS A 113 6.83 -12.10 7.11
N GLN A 114 5.76 -12.81 7.47
CA GLN A 114 5.75 -13.71 8.60
C GLN A 114 6.76 -14.86 8.45
N GLN A 115 6.93 -15.39 7.23
CA GLN A 115 7.87 -16.48 6.95
C GLN A 115 9.33 -16.03 6.94
N TYR A 116 9.63 -14.84 6.40
CA TYR A 116 11.01 -14.36 6.23
C TYR A 116 11.52 -13.46 7.37
N ALA A 117 10.64 -12.89 8.21
CA ALA A 117 11.04 -12.19 9.43
C ALA A 117 11.78 -13.11 10.43
N ALA A 118 11.51 -14.42 10.40
CA ALA A 118 12.23 -15.40 11.22
C ALA A 118 13.61 -15.78 10.64
N ALA A 119 13.80 -15.66 9.33
CA ALA A 119 15.05 -15.98 8.63
C ALA A 119 16.06 -14.83 8.67
N ALA A 120 15.59 -13.59 8.78
CA ALA A 120 16.42 -12.38 8.95
C ALA A 120 16.89 -12.19 10.41
N ARG A 121 17.40 -13.25 11.04
CA ARG A 121 18.19 -13.09 12.27
C ARG A 121 19.61 -12.74 11.86
N PRO A 122 20.07 -11.49 12.00
CA PRO A 122 21.45 -11.18 11.73
C PRO A 122 22.33 -12.05 12.62
N THR A 123 23.36 -12.65 12.03
CA THR A 123 24.43 -13.29 12.79
C THR A 123 24.96 -12.26 13.78
N ARG A 124 24.87 -12.57 15.08
CA ARG A 124 25.39 -11.75 16.19
C ARG A 124 26.88 -11.45 16.01
N ARG A 125 27.21 -10.47 15.18
CA ARG A 125 28.44 -9.69 15.26
C ARG A 125 27.98 -8.30 15.64
N GLY A 126 28.28 -7.93 16.88
CA GLY A 126 27.81 -6.68 17.48
C GLY A 126 28.26 -5.49 16.65
N ILE A 127 27.35 -4.97 15.83
CA ILE A 127 27.42 -3.61 15.33
C ILE A 127 26.86 -2.77 16.49
N HIS A 128 27.72 -2.49 17.47
CA HIS A 128 27.38 -1.56 18.54
C HIS A 128 27.76 -0.17 18.04
N THR A 129 26.77 0.65 17.72
CA THR A 129 26.94 2.09 17.46
C THR A 129 27.52 2.83 18.67
N PHE A 130 27.48 2.24 19.88
CA PHE A 130 28.13 2.78 21.06
C PHE A 130 28.64 1.65 21.98
N GLY A 131 29.90 1.25 21.87
CA GLY A 131 30.52 0.39 22.90
C GLY A 131 31.65 -0.51 22.44
N GLY A 132 32.82 0.06 22.16
CA GLY A 132 34.06 -0.71 21.99
C GLY A 132 35.20 0.20 21.57
N GLY A 133 36.14 0.45 22.47
CA GLY A 133 37.30 1.33 22.27
C GLY A 133 38.35 0.80 21.29
N GLY A 134 37.92 0.36 20.11
CA GLY A 134 38.77 0.19 18.93
C GLY A 134 38.62 1.42 18.04
N THR A 135 39.70 1.85 17.39
CA THR A 135 39.66 2.92 16.39
C THR A 135 38.79 2.49 15.22
N ALA A 136 37.48 2.80 15.29
CA ALA A 136 36.53 2.51 14.23
C ALA A 136 36.94 3.26 12.96
N ASP A 137 37.08 2.52 11.86
CA ASP A 137 37.45 3.07 10.56
C ASP A 137 36.28 3.91 10.04
N PRO A 138 36.49 5.14 9.54
CA PRO A 138 35.44 5.90 8.84
C PRO A 138 34.69 5.12 7.75
N ALA A 139 35.26 4.03 7.22
CA ALA A 139 34.60 3.11 6.29
C ALA A 139 33.49 2.24 6.92
N ASP A 140 33.44 2.13 8.24
CA ASP A 140 32.42 1.35 8.97
C ASP A 140 31.08 2.09 9.09
N TYR A 141 31.08 3.43 8.96
CA TYR A 141 29.88 4.26 9.07
C TYR A 141 29.10 4.29 7.75
N ARG A 142 28.33 3.22 7.51
CA ARG A 142 27.52 3.05 6.31
C ARG A 142 26.35 2.11 6.54
N PHE A 143 25.53 1.94 5.49
CA PHE A 143 24.62 0.81 5.38
C PHE A 143 25.41 -0.42 4.91
N HIS A 144 25.40 -1.51 5.69
CA HIS A 144 26.17 -2.71 5.35
C HIS A 144 25.46 -3.60 4.32
N HIS A 145 24.14 -3.74 4.44
CA HIS A 145 23.33 -4.58 3.57
C HIS A 145 22.04 -3.87 3.13
N LEU A 146 21.65 -4.10 1.89
CA LEU A 146 20.37 -3.67 1.33
C LEU A 146 19.49 -4.89 1.11
N GLU A 147 18.31 -4.90 1.70
CA GLU A 147 17.34 -5.98 1.56
C GLU A 147 16.03 -5.43 0.98
N PRO A 148 15.93 -5.24 -0.35
CA PRO A 148 14.68 -4.88 -0.99
C PRO A 148 13.66 -6.01 -0.87
N PHE A 149 12.38 -5.66 -0.97
CA PHE A 149 11.32 -6.67 -1.01
C PHE A 149 11.36 -7.50 -2.30
N PRO A 150 10.78 -8.72 -2.30
CA PRO A 150 10.79 -9.59 -3.47
C PRO A 150 10.19 -8.94 -4.72
N LYS A 151 10.53 -9.52 -5.88
CA LYS A 151 10.02 -9.11 -7.20
C LYS A 151 8.50 -9.25 -7.35
N THR A 152 7.84 -9.95 -6.45
CA THR A 152 6.37 -10.06 -6.40
C THR A 152 5.70 -8.74 -6.01
N VAL A 153 6.42 -7.83 -5.36
CA VAL A 153 5.93 -6.51 -4.99
C VAL A 153 6.14 -5.55 -6.19
N PRO A 154 5.13 -4.72 -6.56
CA PRO A 154 5.20 -3.82 -7.72
C PRO A 154 6.36 -2.82 -7.68
N PHE A 155 6.97 -2.53 -8.84
CA PHE A 155 8.09 -1.58 -9.02
C PHE A 155 9.44 -1.99 -8.41
N TYR A 156 9.76 -3.29 -8.43
CA TYR A 156 11.00 -3.83 -7.83
C TYR A 156 12.26 -3.04 -8.20
N GLU A 157 12.53 -2.84 -9.49
CA GLU A 157 13.74 -2.14 -9.95
C GLU A 157 13.82 -0.70 -9.41
N ARG A 158 12.68 0.02 -9.35
CA ARG A 158 12.64 1.39 -8.85
C ARG A 158 12.84 1.46 -7.33
N ARG A 159 12.31 0.49 -6.59
CA ARG A 159 12.49 0.42 -5.13
C ARG A 159 13.93 0.04 -4.76
N GLN A 160 14.50 -0.94 -5.46
CA GLN A 160 15.91 -1.31 -5.31
C GLN A 160 16.82 -0.11 -5.63
N ALA A 161 16.57 0.60 -6.74
CA ALA A 161 17.31 1.81 -7.09
C ALA A 161 17.18 2.92 -6.04
N MET A 162 15.99 3.08 -5.42
CA MET A 162 15.78 4.05 -4.35
C MET A 162 16.60 3.70 -3.09
N LEU A 163 16.60 2.43 -2.66
CA LEU A 163 17.44 1.99 -1.54
C LEU A 163 18.93 2.17 -1.82
N GLN A 164 19.36 1.83 -3.04
CA GLN A 164 20.74 2.01 -3.45
C GLN A 164 21.11 3.50 -3.44
N ARG A 165 20.24 4.36 -3.99
CA ARG A 165 20.44 5.81 -3.97
C ARG A 165 20.55 6.36 -2.55
N LEU A 166 19.69 5.94 -1.63
CA LEU A 166 19.76 6.36 -0.22
C LEU A 166 21.06 5.94 0.45
N ALA A 167 21.57 4.74 0.12
CA ALA A 167 22.80 4.22 0.70
C ALA A 167 24.07 4.86 0.11
N GLU A 168 24.01 5.26 -1.16
CA GLU A 168 25.12 5.88 -1.88
C GLU A 168 25.11 7.42 -1.78
N ASP A 169 24.02 8.04 -1.30
CA ASP A 169 23.88 9.49 -1.11
C ASP A 169 25.04 10.05 -0.28
N LEU A 170 25.83 10.92 -0.90
CA LEU A 170 27.03 11.49 -0.31
C LEU A 170 26.73 12.33 0.93
N ALA A 171 25.61 13.04 0.96
CA ALA A 171 25.20 13.84 2.11
C ALA A 171 24.78 12.95 3.28
N VAL A 172 24.04 11.87 3.01
CA VAL A 172 23.68 10.88 4.05
C VAL A 172 24.93 10.18 4.58
N ARG A 173 25.84 9.77 3.70
CA ARG A 173 27.11 9.13 4.09
C ARG A 173 27.99 10.06 4.91
N ASP A 174 28.01 11.35 4.59
CA ASP A 174 28.74 12.35 5.36
C ASP A 174 28.15 12.51 6.77
N VAL A 175 26.82 12.62 6.88
CA VAL A 175 26.12 12.59 8.17
C VAL A 175 26.44 11.32 8.96
N MET A 176 26.37 10.14 8.34
CA MET A 176 26.70 8.88 9.02
C MET A 176 28.13 8.87 9.55
N LYS A 177 29.10 9.40 8.80
CA LYS A 177 30.49 9.51 9.26
C LYS A 177 30.67 10.50 10.41
N ARG A 178 30.06 11.68 10.32
CA ARG A 178 30.13 12.72 11.37
C ARG A 178 29.57 12.22 12.70
N HIS A 179 28.42 11.56 12.64
CA HIS A 179 27.71 11.05 13.82
C HIS A 179 28.04 9.61 14.17
N LYS A 180 28.97 8.98 13.45
CA LYS A 180 29.43 7.60 13.66
C LYS A 180 28.30 6.58 13.60
N PHE A 181 27.32 6.80 12.74
CA PHE A 181 26.21 5.88 12.53
C PHE A 181 26.63 4.72 11.63
N ALA A 182 26.33 3.51 12.06
CA ALA A 182 26.44 2.29 11.27
C ALA A 182 25.07 1.61 11.28
N VAL A 183 24.61 1.19 10.10
CA VAL A 183 23.33 0.49 9.95
C VAL A 183 23.57 -0.87 9.33
N GLY A 184 23.18 -1.94 10.03
CA GLY A 184 23.35 -3.31 9.56
C GLY A 184 22.59 -3.57 8.26
N VAL A 185 21.26 -3.39 8.31
CA VAL A 185 20.38 -3.63 7.16
C VAL A 185 19.49 -2.41 6.89
N LEU A 186 19.48 -1.94 5.64
CA LEU A 186 18.48 -1.01 5.14
C LEU A 186 17.48 -1.78 4.27
N THR A 187 16.20 -1.76 4.66
CA THR A 187 15.13 -2.53 4.02
C THR A 187 13.87 -1.69 3.82
N GLU A 188 12.83 -2.29 3.26
CA GLU A 188 11.56 -1.66 2.98
C GLU A 188 10.50 -1.97 4.05
N LEU A 189 9.51 -1.11 4.17
CA LEU A 189 8.36 -1.27 5.05
C LEU A 189 7.08 -1.33 4.19
N HIS A 190 6.37 -2.47 4.24
CA HIS A 190 5.16 -2.64 3.44
C HIS A 190 4.03 -1.80 4.03
N PRO A 191 3.33 -0.96 3.25
CA PRO A 191 2.25 -0.11 3.76
C PRO A 191 1.06 -0.90 4.35
N VAL A 192 0.97 -2.19 4.05
CA VAL A 192 -0.12 -3.08 4.46
C VAL A 192 -0.02 -3.50 5.91
N LEU A 193 1.20 -3.71 6.38
CA LEU A 193 1.46 -4.26 7.71
C LEU A 193 1.50 -3.18 8.79
N HIS A 194 1.61 -1.92 8.37
CA HIS A 194 1.88 -0.80 9.25
C HIS A 194 1.02 0.42 8.93
N THR A 195 -0.17 0.20 8.37
CA THR A 195 -1.23 1.21 8.29
C THR A 195 -2.37 0.74 9.17
N ASN A 196 -2.67 1.50 10.21
CA ASN A 196 -3.83 1.21 11.05
C ASN A 196 -5.06 1.83 10.39
N HIS A 197 -5.85 0.99 9.70
CA HIS A 197 -7.05 1.41 9.00
C HIS A 197 -8.16 1.98 9.91
N SER A 198 -8.08 1.76 11.23
CA SER A 198 -9.06 2.27 12.19
C SER A 198 -8.72 3.68 12.73
N THR A 199 -7.44 4.05 12.73
CA THR A 199 -6.96 5.34 13.26
C THR A 199 -6.39 6.26 12.18
N GLY A 200 -6.15 5.73 10.97
CA GLY A 200 -5.51 6.45 9.87
C GLY A 200 -3.98 6.53 9.99
N GLU A 201 -3.40 5.99 11.06
CA GLU A 201 -1.96 6.05 11.35
C GLU A 201 -1.14 5.22 10.36
N LYS A 202 -0.05 5.80 9.86
CA LYS A 202 0.82 5.20 8.85
C LYS A 202 2.25 5.27 9.32
N LEU A 203 2.89 4.13 9.56
CA LEU A 203 4.31 4.11 9.87
C LEU A 203 5.13 4.33 8.60
N LEU A 204 5.98 5.35 8.56
CA LEU A 204 6.82 5.68 7.42
C LEU A 204 8.24 5.09 7.53
N GLY A 205 8.76 4.94 8.74
CA GLY A 205 10.07 4.36 9.01
C GLY A 205 10.06 3.50 10.28
N LEU A 206 11.08 2.68 10.46
CA LEU A 206 11.30 1.94 11.70
C LEU A 206 12.78 1.60 11.88
N ASN A 207 13.37 2.09 12.96
CA ASN A 207 14.68 1.66 13.44
C ASN A 207 14.53 0.55 14.50
N THR A 208 15.11 -0.61 14.22
CA THR A 208 15.20 -1.74 15.15
C THR A 208 16.59 -1.78 15.78
N ASN A 209 16.62 -1.80 17.13
CA ASN A 209 17.84 -1.97 17.93
C ASN A 209 18.96 -0.96 17.59
N ALA A 210 18.63 0.33 17.50
CA ALA A 210 19.60 1.42 17.37
C ALA A 210 20.60 1.25 16.19
N GLY A 211 20.06 0.85 15.03
CA GLY A 211 20.83 0.71 13.79
C GLY A 211 21.07 -0.73 13.34
N GLU A 212 20.56 -1.74 14.04
CA GLU A 212 20.63 -3.12 13.53
C GLU A 212 19.90 -3.24 12.18
N LYS A 213 18.69 -2.68 12.12
CA LYS A 213 17.87 -2.67 10.91
C LYS A 213 17.03 -1.41 10.82
N VAL A 214 17.09 -0.71 9.69
CA VAL A 214 16.23 0.44 9.37
C VAL A 214 15.31 0.04 8.21
N SER A 215 14.01 0.19 8.41
CA SER A 215 12.97 -0.17 7.43
C SER A 215 12.23 1.08 6.97
N LEU A 216 12.17 1.37 5.67
CA LEU A 216 11.54 2.58 5.13
C LEU A 216 10.35 2.26 4.23
N ARG A 217 9.26 3.01 4.37
CA ARG A 217 8.11 2.91 3.46
C ARG A 217 8.46 3.59 2.14
N LEU A 218 8.67 2.79 1.09
CA LEU A 218 8.96 3.32 -0.25
C LEU A 218 7.72 3.48 -1.12
N LEU A 219 6.70 2.67 -0.89
CA LEU A 219 5.47 2.64 -1.70
C LEU A 219 4.43 3.64 -1.17
N THR A 220 3.58 4.11 -2.09
CA THR A 220 2.32 4.79 -1.76
C THR A 220 1.34 3.82 -1.12
N ASP A 221 0.33 4.34 -0.42
CA ASP A 221 -0.61 3.51 0.32
C ASP A 221 -1.51 2.67 -0.61
N ASP A 222 -1.74 3.17 -1.83
CA ASP A 222 -2.51 2.51 -2.89
C ASP A 222 -1.67 1.48 -3.68
N LEU A 223 -0.37 1.34 -3.36
CA LEU A 223 0.58 0.45 -4.04
C LEU A 223 0.74 0.74 -5.55
N ASP A 224 0.37 1.95 -5.97
CA ASP A 224 0.37 2.40 -7.37
C ASP A 224 1.62 3.20 -7.76
N GLY A 225 2.46 3.55 -6.77
CA GLY A 225 3.62 4.39 -6.98
C GLY A 225 4.65 4.31 -5.85
N LEU A 226 5.72 5.09 -6.01
CA LEU A 226 6.75 5.29 -5.00
C LEU A 226 6.63 6.69 -4.40
N ARG A 227 7.03 6.82 -3.14
CA ARG A 227 7.20 8.11 -2.47
C ARG A 227 8.35 8.89 -3.10
N SER A 228 8.36 10.22 -2.90
CA SER A 228 9.45 11.04 -3.39
C SER A 228 10.75 10.69 -2.65
N TYR A 229 11.88 10.81 -3.35
CA TYR A 229 13.19 10.56 -2.75
C TYR A 229 13.44 11.44 -1.52
N ASN A 230 13.09 12.72 -1.61
CA ASN A 230 13.32 13.69 -0.54
C ASN A 230 12.51 13.35 0.72
N ASP A 231 11.26 12.90 0.57
CA ASP A 231 10.43 12.49 1.71
C ASP A 231 11.04 11.25 2.38
N VAL A 232 11.43 10.24 1.59
CA VAL A 232 12.03 9.01 2.12
C VAL A 232 13.38 9.30 2.78
N ARG A 233 14.20 10.20 2.22
CA ARG A 233 15.47 10.63 2.82
C ARG A 233 15.26 11.33 4.15
N ARG A 234 14.25 12.20 4.27
CA ARG A 234 13.90 12.84 5.55
C ARG A 234 13.50 11.82 6.60
N VAL A 235 12.68 10.84 6.24
CA VAL A 235 12.31 9.72 7.13
C VAL A 235 13.56 8.92 7.52
N LEU A 236 14.49 8.67 6.58
CA LEU A 236 15.76 8.00 6.91
C LEU A 236 16.58 8.76 7.96
N LEU A 237 16.65 10.10 7.90
CA LEU A 237 17.36 10.89 8.91
C LEU A 237 16.67 10.82 10.29
N HIS A 238 15.33 10.80 10.31
CA HIS A 238 14.55 10.54 11.53
C HIS A 238 14.94 9.17 12.11
N GLU A 239 14.96 8.12 11.29
CA GLU A 239 15.34 6.78 11.75
C GLU A 239 16.80 6.70 12.21
N LEU A 240 17.73 7.41 11.58
CA LEU A 240 19.13 7.46 12.04
C LEU A 240 19.26 8.12 13.41
N THR A 241 18.39 9.08 13.74
CA THR A 241 18.33 9.71 15.08
C THR A 241 18.00 8.67 16.16
N HIS A 242 17.20 7.65 15.82
CA HIS A 242 16.91 6.52 16.70
C HIS A 242 18.11 5.60 16.99
N ASN A 243 19.26 5.78 16.34
CA ASN A 243 20.51 5.14 16.76
C ASN A 243 20.99 5.66 18.13
N VAL A 244 20.59 6.88 18.51
CA VAL A 244 21.02 7.53 19.75
C VAL A 244 19.87 7.62 20.75
N PHE A 245 18.71 8.08 20.28
CA PHE A 245 17.57 8.38 21.14
C PHE A 245 16.37 7.50 20.79
N GLY A 246 15.96 6.64 21.72
CA GLY A 246 14.79 5.78 21.50
C GLY A 246 13.45 6.52 21.51
N GLY A 247 13.32 7.64 22.23
CA GLY A 247 12.09 8.41 22.34
C GLY A 247 12.18 9.79 21.67
N HIS A 248 11.03 10.37 21.34
CA HIS A 248 10.89 11.62 20.58
C HIS A 248 10.97 12.90 21.45
N GLY A 249 11.86 12.89 22.43
CA GLY A 249 12.12 14.03 23.33
C GLY A 249 12.77 15.23 22.62
N ASN A 250 13.08 16.29 23.37
CA ASN A 250 13.73 17.48 22.80
C ASN A 250 15.08 17.15 22.16
N ASP A 251 15.90 16.30 22.80
CA ASP A 251 17.21 15.88 22.29
C ASP A 251 17.09 15.16 20.93
N PHE A 252 16.04 14.34 20.76
CA PHE A 252 15.73 13.70 19.49
C PHE A 252 15.40 14.73 18.41
N LYS A 253 14.53 15.71 18.73
CA LYS A 253 14.13 16.75 17.78
C LYS A 253 15.31 17.64 17.37
N GLU A 254 16.17 17.97 18.33
CA GLU A 254 17.38 18.75 18.09
C GLU A 254 18.34 17.99 17.17
N LEU A 255 18.63 16.72 17.47
CA LEU A 255 19.49 15.90 16.62
C LEU A 255 18.88 15.71 15.23
N ASN A 256 17.61 15.37 15.11
CA ASN A 256 16.95 15.22 13.80
C ASN A 256 17.00 16.54 12.99
N SER A 257 16.75 17.69 13.62
CA SER A 257 16.90 19.00 12.96
C SER A 257 18.34 19.26 12.53
N GLN A 258 19.31 18.91 13.37
CA GLN A 258 20.72 19.01 13.06
C GLN A 258 21.11 18.15 11.85
N LEU A 259 20.69 16.88 11.80
CA LEU A 259 20.99 15.98 10.66
C LEU A 259 20.46 16.56 9.34
N ASN A 260 19.23 17.09 9.36
CA ASN A 260 18.63 17.72 8.17
C ASN A 260 19.42 18.97 7.73
N LYS A 261 19.83 19.83 8.66
CA LYS A 261 20.68 21.01 8.36
C LYS A 261 22.03 20.61 7.80
N GLU A 262 22.63 19.53 8.31
CA GLU A 262 23.92 19.04 7.84
C GLU A 262 23.84 18.50 6.40
N VAL A 263 22.75 17.79 6.05
CA VAL A 263 22.48 17.39 4.66
C VAL A 263 22.31 18.63 3.77
N ALA A 264 21.45 19.58 4.15
CA ALA A 264 21.23 20.79 3.36
C ALA A 264 22.53 21.61 3.18
N ALA A 265 23.35 21.72 4.22
CA ALA A 265 24.65 22.37 4.15
C ALA A 265 25.61 21.64 3.19
N PHE A 266 25.63 20.30 3.21
CA PHE A 266 26.43 19.50 2.28
C PHE A 266 25.98 19.71 0.83
N GLU A 267 24.68 19.73 0.58
CA GLU A 267 24.10 19.97 -0.76
C GLU A 267 24.35 21.40 -1.26
N SER A 268 24.47 22.37 -0.35
CA SER A 268 24.79 23.76 -0.71
C SER A 268 26.26 23.97 -1.10
N SER A 269 27.10 22.97 -0.89
CA SER A 269 28.52 23.00 -1.24
C SER A 269 28.72 23.09 -2.76
N PRO A 270 29.61 23.96 -3.26
CA PRO A 270 29.87 24.09 -4.69
C PRO A 270 30.43 22.82 -5.35
N ASP A 271 30.99 21.90 -4.56
CA ASP A 271 31.56 20.63 -5.03
C ASP A 271 30.52 19.50 -5.04
N PHE A 272 29.28 19.75 -4.60
CA PHE A 272 28.22 18.77 -4.63
C PHE A 272 27.55 18.72 -6.00
N GLU A 273 27.71 17.60 -6.71
CA GLU A 273 26.94 17.31 -7.91
C GLU A 273 25.73 16.45 -7.51
N PRO A 274 24.48 16.95 -7.70
CA PRO A 274 23.29 16.17 -7.40
C PRO A 274 23.26 14.86 -8.20
N TRP A 275 22.88 13.77 -7.54
CA TRP A 275 22.79 12.44 -8.16
C TRP A 275 21.77 12.37 -9.32
N ASP A 276 20.80 13.28 -9.38
CA ASP A 276 19.99 13.41 -10.58
C ASP A 276 20.80 14.18 -11.64
N PRO A 277 21.19 13.57 -12.77
CA PRO A 277 21.76 14.33 -13.87
C PRO A 277 20.75 15.42 -14.26
N PRO A 278 21.21 16.61 -14.70
CA PRO A 278 20.32 17.71 -15.03
C PRO A 278 19.39 17.29 -16.18
N THR A 279 18.19 16.82 -15.84
CA THR A 279 17.12 16.59 -16.81
C THR A 279 16.56 17.95 -17.20
N SER A 280 17.18 18.55 -18.23
CA SER A 280 16.69 19.62 -19.12
C SER A 280 15.90 20.81 -18.56
N HIS A 281 15.91 21.05 -17.26
CA HIS A 281 15.47 22.30 -16.64
C HIS A 281 16.58 22.69 -15.68
N ASP A 282 17.33 23.71 -16.08
CA ASP A 282 18.32 24.40 -15.26
C ASP A 282 17.61 24.96 -14.02
N ARG A 283 17.54 24.14 -12.97
CA ARG A 283 16.85 24.51 -11.74
C ARG A 283 17.82 25.27 -10.86
N SER A 284 17.59 26.57 -10.75
CA SER A 284 18.46 27.51 -10.04
C SER A 284 18.55 27.21 -8.54
N LYS A 285 19.61 27.70 -7.88
CA LYS A 285 19.79 27.63 -6.41
C LYS A 285 18.59 28.18 -5.62
N GLU A 286 17.80 29.06 -6.23
CA GLU A 286 16.60 29.64 -5.64
C GLU A 286 15.43 28.65 -5.60
N GLU A 287 15.29 27.80 -6.62
CA GLU A 287 14.31 26.71 -6.62
C GLU A 287 14.63 25.63 -5.58
N HIS A 288 15.92 25.38 -5.30
CA HIS A 288 16.32 24.49 -4.21
C HIS A 288 15.91 25.03 -2.82
N ARG A 289 16.04 26.34 -2.59
CA ARG A 289 15.59 27.01 -1.35
C ARG A 289 14.07 27.02 -1.21
N LEU A 290 13.34 27.25 -2.30
CA LEU A 290 11.88 27.16 -2.28
C LEU A 290 11.41 25.74 -1.96
N ASN A 291 12.10 24.73 -2.49
CA ASN A 291 11.84 23.33 -2.16
C ASN A 291 12.15 23.01 -0.69
N GLU A 292 13.11 23.70 -0.06
CA GLU A 292 13.42 23.58 1.36
C GLU A 292 12.29 24.16 2.24
N GLU A 293 11.79 25.37 1.94
CA GLU A 293 10.63 25.94 2.64
C GLU A 293 9.35 25.13 2.40
N GLU A 294 9.11 24.67 1.17
CA GLU A 294 7.98 23.80 0.87
C GLU A 294 8.12 22.46 1.59
N ALA A 295 9.32 21.90 1.70
CA ALA A 295 9.54 20.67 2.42
C ALA A 295 9.44 20.84 3.95
N GLU A 296 9.78 21.99 4.52
CA GLU A 296 9.46 22.34 5.91
C GLU A 296 7.93 22.47 6.11
N ARG A 297 7.21 23.10 5.17
CA ARG A 297 5.73 23.17 5.21
C ARG A 297 5.04 21.82 4.98
N VAL A 298 5.65 20.92 4.21
CA VAL A 298 5.19 19.53 4.04
C VAL A 298 5.51 18.74 5.31
N TRP A 299 6.65 18.99 5.96
CA TRP A 299 7.04 18.37 7.22
C TRP A 299 6.05 18.67 8.36
N ASP A 300 5.60 19.91 8.52
CA ASP A 300 4.54 20.25 9.49
C ASP A 300 3.18 19.58 9.16
N ARG A 301 2.99 19.14 7.90
CA ARG A 301 1.79 18.41 7.45
C ARG A 301 1.93 16.88 7.53
N LEU A 302 3.15 16.36 7.52
CA LEU A 302 3.41 14.94 7.75
C LEU A 302 3.12 14.68 9.23
N GLN A 303 2.13 13.84 9.52
CA GLN A 303 1.57 13.59 10.86
C GLN A 303 2.51 12.77 11.76
N PHE A 304 3.79 13.17 11.89
CA PHE A 304 4.80 12.50 12.70
C PHE A 304 4.36 12.31 14.17
N GLY A 305 3.52 13.21 14.71
CA GLY A 305 2.99 13.07 16.07
C GLY A 305 2.11 11.83 16.32
N GLN A 306 1.58 11.19 15.28
CA GLN A 306 0.82 9.93 15.39
C GLN A 306 1.73 8.68 15.27
N GLU A 307 2.85 8.81 14.55
CA GLU A 307 3.90 7.78 14.46
C GLU A 307 4.69 7.69 15.77
N ASP A 308 5.00 8.84 16.40
CA ASP A 308 5.63 8.94 17.72
C ASP A 308 4.87 8.12 18.78
N LEU A 309 3.53 8.14 18.76
CA LEU A 309 2.69 7.38 19.69
C LEU A 309 2.75 5.86 19.47
N LEU A 310 2.91 5.43 18.22
CA LEU A 310 3.01 4.01 17.87
C LEU A 310 4.37 3.45 18.27
N ASP A 311 5.44 4.18 18.03
CA ASP A 311 6.78 3.76 18.40
C ASP A 311 6.98 3.80 19.92
N GLU A 312 6.44 4.81 20.62
CA GLU A 312 6.36 4.78 22.08
C GLU A 312 5.57 3.56 22.60
N ARG A 313 4.43 3.23 21.98
CA ARG A 313 3.63 2.07 22.38
C ARG A 313 4.36 0.76 22.11
N ARG A 314 5.07 0.64 20.99
CA ARG A 314 5.87 -0.54 20.63
C ARG A 314 7.06 -0.71 21.55
N GLU A 315 7.75 0.37 21.88
CA GLU A 315 8.87 0.32 22.82
C GLU A 315 8.41 -0.04 24.21
N ARG A 316 7.27 0.51 24.68
CA ARG A 316 6.64 0.07 25.94
C ARG A 316 6.28 -1.42 25.93
N MET A 317 5.75 -1.93 24.81
CA MET A 317 5.45 -3.35 24.66
C MET A 317 6.72 -4.22 24.65
N ARG A 318 7.80 -3.76 24.00
CA ARG A 318 9.10 -4.44 23.96
C ARG A 318 9.74 -4.49 25.33
N ILE A 319 9.83 -3.36 26.02
CA ILE A 319 10.33 -3.26 27.41
C ILE A 319 9.53 -4.19 28.32
N ALA A 320 8.19 -4.15 28.23
CA ALA A 320 7.33 -5.03 29.01
C ALA A 320 7.55 -6.52 28.69
N ALA A 321 7.84 -6.87 27.44
CA ALA A 321 8.15 -8.25 27.04
C ALA A 321 9.53 -8.71 27.55
N GLU A 322 10.54 -7.85 27.48
CA GLU A 322 11.89 -8.12 28.02
C GLU A 322 11.87 -8.25 29.55
N GLU A 323 11.15 -7.38 30.25
CA GLU A 323 10.97 -7.49 31.70
C GLU A 323 10.29 -8.78 32.12
N ARG A 324 9.25 -9.21 31.37
CA ARG A 324 8.61 -10.52 31.60
C ARG A 324 9.59 -11.65 31.37
N ALA A 325 10.38 -11.62 30.30
CA ALA A 325 11.38 -12.65 30.01
C ALA A 325 12.44 -12.74 31.13
N ARG A 326 12.93 -11.60 31.63
CA ARG A 326 13.87 -11.55 32.78
C ARG A 326 13.25 -12.11 34.07
N ARG A 327 11.99 -11.81 34.36
CA ARG A 327 11.28 -12.34 35.54
C ARG A 327 11.10 -13.86 35.47
N THR A 328 10.89 -14.42 34.28
CA THR A 328 10.77 -15.87 34.11
C THR A 328 12.12 -16.59 34.27
N GLN A 329 13.23 -15.95 33.89
CA GLN A 329 14.59 -16.49 34.06
C GLN A 329 15.15 -16.36 35.49
N SER A 330 14.60 -15.48 36.31
CA SER A 330 15.08 -15.18 37.68
C SER A 330 14.29 -15.85 38.80
N ARG A 331 13.30 -16.70 38.49
CA ARG A 331 12.67 -17.57 39.51
C ARG A 331 13.62 -18.72 39.83
N PRO A 332 14.16 -18.83 41.06
CA PRO A 332 14.81 -20.06 41.49
C PRO A 332 13.74 -21.15 41.64
N LEU A 333 14.13 -22.39 41.34
CA LEU A 333 13.30 -23.60 41.48
C LEU A 333 12.79 -23.78 42.92
#